data_AF-A0A0M8NVE1-F1
#
_entry.id   AF-A0A0M8NVE1-F1
#
_cell.length_a   1.000
_cell.length_b   1.000
_cell.length_c   1.000
_cell.angle_alpha   90.00
_cell.angle_beta   90.00
_cell.angle_gamma   90.00
#
_symmetry.space_group_name_H-M   'P 1'
#
loop_
_entity.id
_entity.type
_entity.pdbx_description
1 polymer ?
#
loop_
_entity_poly.entity_id
_entity_poly.type
_entity_poly.pdbx_seq_one_letter_code
_entity_poly.pdbx_strand_id
1 'polypeptide(L)'
;MDDGPQGISYPTDPPLSTTERTEFDAGGCVIYGYPSTGGVLIKEADLLDMLFLSLPRSHESPRSPSADDEDKFCNLMRRTGATWWPSKRAWIEVQIGSREITEEQEKVVVFGWPTDGVGVWVSRFGSARQLPKDFGRISLAMNMEEKIQMMREYGATFVGDVTQVEELHD
;
A
#
# COMPACT_ATOMS: atom_id res chain seq x y z
N MET A 1 -50.79 15.02 -19.38
CA MET A 1 -49.66 15.71 -18.74
C MET A 1 -49.26 14.79 -17.61
N ASP A 2 -48.33 13.89 -17.91
CA ASP A 2 -47.85 12.82 -17.04
C ASP A 2 -46.34 13.05 -16.94
N ASP A 3 -45.89 13.46 -15.76
CA ASP A 3 -44.49 13.80 -15.49
C ASP A 3 -43.98 12.78 -14.45
N GLY A 4 -43.55 11.63 -14.96
CA GLY A 4 -42.89 10.60 -14.16
C GLY A 4 -41.46 11.03 -13.81
N PRO A 5 -40.93 10.65 -12.64
CA PRO A 5 -39.61 11.10 -12.20
C PRO A 5 -38.53 10.56 -13.13
N GLN A 6 -37.77 11.49 -13.73
CA GLN A 6 -36.63 11.19 -14.57
C GLN A 6 -35.65 10.31 -13.80
N GLY A 7 -35.51 9.06 -14.26
CA GLY A 7 -34.52 8.13 -13.75
C GLY A 7 -33.15 8.77 -13.82
N ILE A 8 -32.52 8.92 -12.66
CA ILE A 8 -31.12 9.33 -12.54
C ILE A 8 -30.32 8.23 -13.22
N SER A 9 -29.83 8.50 -14.44
CA SER A 9 -28.90 7.62 -15.12
C SER A 9 -27.60 7.63 -14.33
N TYR A 10 -27.35 6.59 -13.55
CA TYR A 10 -26.02 6.32 -13.02
C TYR A 10 -25.05 6.27 -14.19
N PRO A 11 -23.90 6.96 -14.14
CA PRO A 11 -22.87 6.81 -15.14
C PRO A 11 -22.57 5.33 -15.27
N THR A 12 -22.78 4.79 -16.47
CA THR A 12 -22.40 3.43 -16.84
C THR A 12 -20.97 3.22 -16.39
N ASP A 13 -20.75 2.22 -15.52
CA ASP A 13 -19.41 1.87 -15.05
C ASP A 13 -18.46 1.82 -16.25
N PRO A 14 -17.31 2.51 -16.20
CA PRO A 14 -16.34 2.38 -17.27
C PRO A 14 -15.98 0.89 -17.45
N PRO A 15 -15.76 0.43 -18.68
CA PRO A 15 -15.43 -0.97 -18.94
C PRO A 15 -14.22 -1.38 -18.09
N LEU A 16 -14.22 -2.63 -17.62
CA LEU A 16 -13.25 -3.30 -16.73
C LEU A 16 -11.77 -3.35 -17.21
N SER A 17 -11.27 -2.34 -17.94
CA SER A 17 -9.92 -2.29 -18.53
C SER A 17 -8.95 -1.26 -17.93
N THR A 18 -9.31 -0.54 -16.87
CA THR A 18 -8.44 0.51 -16.27
C THR A 18 -8.31 0.31 -14.76
N THR A 19 -7.53 -0.69 -14.34
CA THR A 19 -7.11 -0.72 -12.93
C THR A 19 -5.94 0.24 -12.78
N GLU A 20 -6.18 1.44 -12.24
CA GLU A 20 -5.10 2.40 -11.99
C GLU A 20 -4.09 1.82 -10.98
N ARG A 21 -2.79 2.02 -11.24
CA ARG A 21 -1.69 1.64 -10.34
C ARG A 21 -1.43 2.72 -9.31
N THR A 22 -1.56 3.99 -9.69
CA THR A 22 -1.45 5.13 -8.78
C THR A 22 -2.62 6.07 -8.97
N GLU A 23 -3.12 6.60 -7.86
CA GLU A 23 -4.21 7.58 -7.80
C GLU A 23 -3.81 8.69 -6.83
N PHE A 24 -3.96 9.95 -7.24
CA PHE A 24 -3.58 11.10 -6.42
C PHE A 24 -4.81 11.80 -5.87
N ASP A 25 -4.76 12.18 -4.59
CA ASP A 25 -5.82 12.93 -3.92
C ASP A 25 -5.26 14.03 -3.01
N ALA A 26 -6.12 14.63 -2.19
CA ALA A 26 -5.72 15.67 -1.25
C ALA A 26 -4.76 15.18 -0.14
N GLY A 27 -4.71 13.86 0.11
CA GLY A 27 -3.86 13.20 1.10
C GLY A 27 -2.52 12.71 0.53
N GLY A 28 -2.38 12.60 -0.79
CA GLY A 28 -1.13 12.21 -1.44
C GLY A 28 -1.36 11.25 -2.60
N CYS A 29 -0.74 10.07 -2.53
CA CYS A 29 -0.85 9.03 -3.55
C CYS A 29 -1.21 7.68 -2.90
N VAL A 30 -2.20 7.00 -3.47
CA VAL A 30 -2.48 5.60 -3.18
C VAL A 30 -1.92 4.75 -4.31
N ILE A 31 -1.17 3.72 -3.96
CA ILE A 31 -0.63 2.73 -4.90
C ILE A 31 -1.49 1.47 -4.80
N TYR A 32 -1.75 0.85 -5.95
CA TYR A 32 -2.46 -0.41 -6.08
C TYR A 32 -1.60 -1.43 -6.84
N GLY A 33 -1.58 -2.66 -6.33
CA GLY A 33 -0.97 -3.82 -7.01
C GLY A 33 -2.00 -4.95 -7.12
N TYR A 34 -2.04 -5.61 -8.28
CA TYR A 34 -3.06 -6.62 -8.57
C TYR A 34 -2.45 -8.00 -8.80
N PRO A 35 -2.18 -8.76 -7.73
CA PRO A 35 -1.55 -10.06 -7.84
C PRO A 35 -2.47 -11.05 -8.56
N SER A 36 -1.88 -11.99 -9.31
CA SER A 36 -2.60 -13.05 -10.03
C SER A 36 -3.37 -14.00 -9.11
N THR A 37 -2.97 -14.09 -7.84
CA THR A 37 -3.68 -14.83 -6.78
C THR A 37 -5.01 -14.19 -6.38
N GLY A 38 -5.28 -12.96 -6.82
CA GLY A 38 -6.52 -12.23 -6.58
C GLY A 38 -6.44 -11.21 -5.44
N GLY A 39 -7.51 -10.42 -5.29
CA GLY A 39 -7.53 -9.27 -4.39
C GLY A 39 -6.72 -8.09 -4.93
N VAL A 40 -6.29 -7.21 -4.02
CA VAL A 40 -5.49 -6.01 -4.33
C VAL A 40 -4.59 -5.65 -3.15
N LEU A 41 -3.32 -5.37 -3.42
CA LEU A 41 -2.43 -4.72 -2.47
C LEU A 41 -2.68 -3.21 -2.53
N ILE A 42 -2.82 -2.57 -1.38
CA ILE A 42 -3.08 -1.13 -1.27
C ILE A 42 -2.06 -0.51 -0.31
N LYS A 43 -1.49 0.62 -0.73
CA LYS A 43 -0.53 1.39 0.06
C LYS A 43 -0.79 2.87 -0.09
N GLU A 44 -1.05 3.55 1.01
CA GLU A 44 -0.87 5.00 1.09
C GLU A 44 0.63 5.28 1.09
N ALA A 45 1.11 5.95 0.04
CA ALA A 45 2.52 5.99 -0.28
C ALA A 45 3.21 7.24 0.27
N ASP A 46 4.38 7.03 0.88
CA ASP A 46 5.34 8.10 1.14
C ASP A 46 6.29 8.32 -0.06
N LEU A 47 7.18 9.31 0.05
CA LEU A 47 8.14 9.62 -1.01
C LEU A 47 9.11 8.45 -1.28
N LEU A 48 9.48 7.70 -0.25
CA LEU A 48 10.40 6.57 -0.38
C LEU A 48 9.71 5.37 -1.01
N ASP A 49 8.44 5.12 -0.74
CA ASP A 49 7.66 4.08 -1.40
C ASP A 49 7.62 4.32 -2.91
N MET A 50 7.36 5.57 -3.33
CA MET A 50 7.35 5.95 -4.75
C MET A 50 8.73 5.75 -5.40
N LEU A 51 9.82 6.11 -4.71
CA LEU A 51 11.18 5.91 -5.21
C LEU A 51 11.56 4.42 -5.28
N PHE A 52 11.22 3.65 -4.24
CA PHE A 52 11.50 2.22 -4.17
C PHE A 52 10.78 1.45 -5.28
N LEU A 53 9.54 1.84 -5.58
CA LEU A 53 8.72 1.23 -6.63
C LEU A 53 8.95 1.83 -8.02
N SER A 54 9.87 2.80 -8.16
CA SER A 54 10.16 3.51 -9.41
C SER A 54 8.92 4.14 -10.06
N LEU A 55 8.04 4.72 -9.25
CA LEU A 55 6.78 5.33 -9.70
C LEU A 55 6.92 6.84 -9.91
N PRO A 56 6.22 7.41 -10.93
CA PRO A 56 6.17 8.85 -11.11
C PRO A 56 5.39 9.52 -9.98
N ARG A 57 5.87 10.69 -9.55
CA ARG A 57 5.30 11.46 -8.42
C ARG A 57 4.38 12.60 -8.84
N SER A 58 4.21 12.80 -10.15
CA SER A 58 3.52 13.97 -10.72
C SER A 58 2.30 13.63 -11.57
N HIS A 59 2.09 12.35 -11.88
CA HIS A 59 0.98 11.87 -12.69
C HIS A 59 0.69 10.42 -12.39
N GLU A 60 -0.54 10.01 -12.66
CA GLU A 60 -1.03 8.65 -12.48
C GLU A 60 -0.34 7.67 -13.44
N SER A 61 -0.25 6.43 -13.01
CA SER A 61 0.29 5.31 -13.78
C SER A 61 -0.74 4.21 -13.89
N PRO A 62 -0.89 3.58 -15.06
CA PRO A 62 -1.75 2.42 -15.21
C PRO A 62 -1.07 1.15 -14.67
N ARG A 63 -1.89 0.13 -14.38
CA ARG A 63 -1.46 -1.25 -14.16
C ARG A 63 -0.73 -1.81 -15.40
N SER A 64 0.18 -2.75 -15.18
CA SER A 64 0.82 -3.50 -16.27
C SER A 64 -0.21 -4.42 -16.96
N PRO A 65 -0.25 -4.48 -18.30
CA PRO A 65 -1.08 -5.47 -19.01
C PRO A 65 -0.52 -6.90 -18.89
N SER A 66 0.75 -7.04 -18.52
CA SER A 66 1.44 -8.32 -18.29
C SER A 66 1.23 -8.77 -16.85
N ALA A 67 0.58 -9.92 -16.66
CA ALA A 67 0.35 -10.51 -15.33
C ALA A 67 1.68 -10.76 -14.59
N ASP A 68 2.68 -11.30 -15.29
CA ASP A 68 4.00 -11.58 -14.70
C ASP A 68 4.71 -10.32 -14.22
N ASP A 69 4.60 -9.22 -14.97
CA ASP A 69 5.22 -7.95 -14.57
C ASP A 69 4.43 -7.28 -13.44
N GLU A 70 3.12 -7.48 -13.41
CA GLU A 70 2.28 -7.02 -12.30
C GLU A 70 2.57 -7.79 -11.02
N ASP A 71 2.77 -9.11 -11.09
CA ASP A 71 3.13 -9.93 -9.94
C ASP A 71 4.51 -9.55 -9.37
N LYS A 72 5.49 -9.30 -10.24
CA LYS A 72 6.79 -8.75 -9.82
C LYS A 72 6.63 -7.41 -9.10
N PHE A 73 5.75 -6.54 -9.59
CA PHE A 73 5.45 -5.28 -8.91
C PHE A 73 4.77 -5.50 -7.57
N CYS A 74 3.79 -6.41 -7.47
CA CYS A 74 3.15 -6.77 -6.20
C CYS A 74 4.17 -7.29 -5.18
N ASN A 75 5.16 -8.07 -5.61
CA ASN A 75 6.24 -8.55 -4.76
C ASN A 75 7.13 -7.41 -4.25
N LEU A 76 7.36 -6.37 -5.05
CA LEU A 76 8.02 -5.15 -4.58
C LEU A 76 7.12 -4.35 -3.63
N MET A 77 5.82 -4.29 -3.90
CA MET A 77 4.85 -3.56 -3.10
C MET A 77 4.69 -4.17 -1.69
N ARG A 78 4.77 -5.49 -1.54
CA ARG A 78 4.82 -6.12 -0.21
C ARG A 78 6.02 -5.63 0.62
N ARG A 79 7.16 -5.37 -0.04
CA ARG A 79 8.36 -4.83 0.61
C ARG A 79 8.23 -3.39 1.09
N THR A 80 7.15 -2.68 0.76
CA THR A 80 6.82 -1.36 1.33
C THR A 80 5.82 -1.46 2.49
N GLY A 81 5.38 -2.66 2.85
CA GLY A 81 4.36 -2.87 3.88
C GLY A 81 2.96 -2.56 3.38
N ALA A 82 2.69 -2.79 2.09
CA ALA A 82 1.34 -2.71 1.54
C ALA A 82 0.43 -3.79 2.12
N THR A 83 -0.83 -3.45 2.34
CA THR A 83 -1.83 -4.35 2.92
C THR A 83 -2.63 -5.01 1.82
N TRP A 84 -2.89 -6.31 1.93
CA TRP A 84 -3.78 -7.03 1.02
C TRP A 84 -5.26 -6.80 1.39
N TRP A 85 -6.09 -6.61 0.36
CA TRP A 85 -7.52 -6.42 0.47
C TRP A 85 -8.27 -7.32 -0.52
N PRO A 86 -9.46 -7.83 -0.15
CA PRO A 86 -10.28 -8.60 -1.08
C PRO A 86 -10.68 -7.81 -2.34
N SER A 87 -10.81 -6.48 -2.24
CA SER A 87 -11.05 -5.55 -3.34
C SER A 87 -10.83 -4.10 -2.90
N LYS A 88 -10.70 -3.16 -3.85
CA LYS A 88 -10.67 -1.72 -3.54
C LYS A 88 -11.91 -1.27 -2.76
N ARG A 89 -13.09 -1.79 -3.14
CA ARG A 89 -14.35 -1.48 -2.45
C ARG A 89 -14.29 -1.87 -0.97
N ALA A 90 -13.72 -3.03 -0.64
CA ALA A 90 -13.58 -3.47 0.76
C ALA A 90 -12.71 -2.51 1.58
N TRP A 91 -11.65 -1.96 0.99
CA TRP A 91 -10.81 -0.94 1.63
C TRP A 91 -11.58 0.37 1.83
N ILE A 92 -12.28 0.86 0.80
CA ILE A 92 -13.11 2.07 0.88
C ILE A 92 -14.19 1.91 1.96
N GLU A 93 -14.89 0.78 2.00
CA GLU A 93 -15.91 0.49 3.01
C GLU A 93 -15.35 0.56 4.44
N VAL A 94 -14.12 0.12 4.66
CA VAL A 94 -13.44 0.28 5.95
C VAL A 94 -13.11 1.75 6.24
N GLN A 95 -12.59 2.50 5.26
CA GLN A 95 -12.26 3.92 5.43
C GLN A 95 -13.48 4.77 5.80
N ILE A 96 -14.65 4.48 5.21
CA ILE A 96 -15.90 5.19 5.53
C ILE A 96 -16.66 4.59 6.73
N GLY A 97 -16.10 3.59 7.42
CA GLY A 97 -16.70 2.96 8.59
C GLY A 97 -17.94 2.10 8.30
N SER A 98 -18.16 1.71 7.03
CA SER A 98 -19.26 0.82 6.61
C SER A 98 -18.92 -0.66 6.72
N ARG A 99 -17.64 -0.99 6.98
CA ARG A 99 -17.13 -2.34 7.21
C ARG A 99 -16.11 -2.34 8.35
N GLU A 100 -16.12 -3.39 9.17
CA GLU A 100 -15.08 -3.59 10.18
C GLU A 100 -13.77 -4.05 9.54
N ILE A 101 -12.67 -3.44 9.97
CA ILE A 101 -11.32 -3.88 9.62
C ILE A 101 -11.00 -5.19 10.32
N THR A 102 -10.38 -6.13 9.62
CA THR A 102 -9.90 -7.37 10.26
C THR A 102 -8.59 -7.13 11.01
N GLU A 103 -8.27 -7.97 11.99
CA GLU A 103 -7.00 -7.87 12.73
C GLU A 103 -5.78 -7.87 11.79
N GLU A 104 -5.80 -8.68 10.73
CA GLU A 104 -4.72 -8.74 9.75
C GLU A 104 -4.60 -7.47 8.89
N GLN A 105 -5.72 -6.82 8.58
CA GLN A 105 -5.72 -5.56 7.84
C GLN A 105 -5.34 -4.37 8.73
N GLU A 106 -5.56 -4.48 10.04
CA GLU A 106 -5.20 -3.42 10.99
C GLU A 106 -3.71 -3.40 11.28
N LYS A 107 -3.01 -4.55 11.17
CA LYS A 107 -1.57 -4.66 11.37
C LYS A 107 -0.81 -3.66 10.49
N VAL A 108 0.14 -2.96 11.12
CA VAL A 108 1.04 -2.05 10.45
C VAL A 108 2.43 -2.65 10.47
N VAL A 109 2.99 -2.85 9.28
CA VAL A 109 4.34 -3.37 9.09
C VAL A 109 5.13 -2.37 8.28
N VAL A 110 6.30 -1.99 8.77
CA VAL A 110 7.19 -1.04 8.11
C VAL A 110 8.54 -1.69 7.90
N PHE A 111 9.03 -1.60 6.67
CA PHE A 111 10.33 -2.13 6.27
C PHE A 111 11.34 -1.02 6.02
N GLY A 112 12.59 -1.31 6.38
CA GLY A 112 13.76 -0.53 6.03
C GLY A 112 14.79 -1.43 5.37
N TRP A 113 15.12 -1.16 4.11
CA TRP A 113 16.03 -1.97 3.31
C TRP A 113 17.41 -1.33 3.26
N PRO A 114 18.44 -1.92 3.90
CA PRO A 114 19.79 -1.39 3.88
C PRO A 114 20.34 -1.27 2.46
N THR A 115 21.14 -0.23 2.22
CA THR A 115 21.76 0.03 0.90
C THR A 115 22.82 -0.99 0.52
N ASP A 116 23.39 -1.71 1.49
CA ASP A 116 24.29 -2.83 1.26
C ASP A 116 23.57 -4.12 0.80
N GLY A 117 22.22 -4.13 0.83
CA GLY A 117 21.39 -5.24 0.42
C GLY A 117 21.34 -6.41 1.40
N VAL A 118 21.90 -6.27 2.60
CA VAL A 118 21.98 -7.35 3.59
C VAL A 118 20.84 -7.23 4.60
N GLY A 119 19.92 -8.19 4.55
CA GLY A 119 18.81 -8.28 5.49
C GLY A 119 17.78 -7.17 5.34
N VAL A 120 16.97 -6.99 6.39
CA VAL A 120 15.90 -5.99 6.44
C VAL A 120 15.59 -5.61 7.88
N TRP A 121 15.27 -4.33 8.10
CA TRP A 121 14.72 -3.84 9.36
C TRP A 121 13.20 -3.88 9.31
N VAL A 122 12.57 -4.39 10.37
CA VAL A 122 11.11 -4.56 10.44
C VAL A 122 10.56 -3.98 11.74
N SER A 123 9.57 -3.10 11.61
CA SER A 123 8.70 -2.67 12.72
C SER A 123 7.32 -3.28 12.54
N ARG A 124 6.77 -3.86 13.62
CA ARG A 124 5.47 -4.54 13.63
C ARG A 124 4.57 -3.94 14.70
N PHE A 125 3.36 -3.59 14.31
CA PHE A 125 2.33 -3.11 15.23
C PHE A 125 1.02 -3.83 14.93
N GLY A 126 0.26 -4.17 15.97
CA GLY A 126 -1.02 -4.86 15.80
C GLY A 126 -2.11 -3.97 15.21
N SER A 127 -1.98 -2.64 15.35
CA SER A 127 -2.89 -1.67 14.75
C SER A 127 -2.25 -0.30 14.60
N ALA A 128 -2.83 0.54 13.74
CA ALA A 128 -2.50 1.96 13.67
C ALA A 128 -2.68 2.70 15.03
N ARG A 129 -3.55 2.19 15.91
CA ARG A 129 -3.78 2.74 17.26
C ARG A 129 -2.62 2.49 18.23
N GLN A 130 -1.80 1.48 17.96
CA GLN A 130 -0.62 1.15 18.77
C GLN A 130 0.63 1.91 18.32
N LEU A 131 0.56 2.67 17.21
CA LEU A 131 1.69 3.46 16.74
C LEU A 131 2.02 4.56 17.77
N PRO A 132 3.32 4.79 18.04
CA PRO A 132 3.77 5.97 18.77
C PRO A 132 3.20 7.25 18.14
N LYS A 133 2.83 8.24 18.97
CA LYS A 133 2.16 9.47 18.52
C LYS A 133 2.92 10.21 17.40
N ASP A 134 4.25 10.13 17.41
CA ASP A 134 5.15 10.78 16.47
C ASP A 134 5.62 9.86 15.33
N PHE A 135 5.16 8.61 15.26
CA PHE A 135 5.65 7.59 14.31
C PHE A 135 5.55 8.03 12.84
N GLY A 136 4.58 8.89 12.53
CA GLY A 136 4.42 9.50 11.20
C GLY A 136 5.67 10.24 10.69
N ARG A 137 6.62 10.63 11.56
CA ARG A 137 7.88 11.24 11.11
C ARG A 137 8.68 10.33 10.17
N ILE A 138 8.52 9.01 10.24
CA ILE A 138 9.23 8.05 9.36
C ILE A 138 8.95 8.33 7.87
N SER A 139 7.74 8.80 7.52
CA SER A 139 7.39 9.13 6.13
C SER A 139 8.15 10.35 5.58
N LEU A 140 8.81 11.11 6.45
CA LEU A 140 9.62 12.28 6.10
C LEU A 140 11.08 11.92 5.81
N ALA A 141 11.50 10.67 5.99
CA ALA A 141 12.85 10.23 5.68
C ALA A 141 13.17 10.44 4.20
N MET A 142 14.35 10.97 3.89
CA MET A 142 14.78 11.27 2.51
C MET A 142 15.41 10.07 1.81
N ASN A 143 15.85 9.06 2.57
CA ASN A 143 16.46 7.84 2.05
C ASN A 143 16.25 6.65 3.01
N MET A 144 16.56 5.43 2.56
CA MET A 144 16.37 4.21 3.35
C MET A 144 17.23 4.17 4.62
N GLU A 145 18.46 4.71 4.61
CA GLU A 145 19.32 4.71 5.80
C GLU A 145 18.75 5.62 6.90
N GLU A 146 18.24 6.79 6.51
CA GLU A 146 17.52 7.67 7.43
C GLU A 146 16.24 7.00 7.95
N LYS A 147 15.45 6.36 7.06
CA LYS A 147 14.25 5.59 7.46
C LYS A 147 14.61 4.51 8.48
N ILE A 148 15.67 3.73 8.23
CA ILE A 148 16.17 2.68 9.14
C ILE A 148 16.59 3.28 10.47
N GLN A 149 17.35 4.38 10.47
CA GLN A 149 17.78 5.03 11.71
C GLN A 149 16.59 5.48 12.55
N MET A 150 15.55 6.04 11.94
CA MET A 150 14.31 6.43 12.62
C MET A 150 13.51 5.22 13.11
N MET A 151 13.43 4.15 12.31
CA MET A 151 12.78 2.89 12.69
C MET A 151 13.41 2.27 13.94
N ARG A 152 14.74 2.35 14.07
CA ARG A 152 15.47 1.85 15.26
C ARG A 152 15.06 2.56 16.54
N GLU A 153 14.73 3.85 16.48
CA GLU A 153 14.23 4.60 17.65
C GLU A 153 12.88 4.07 18.15
N TYR A 154 12.14 3.38 17.29
CA TYR A 154 10.86 2.74 17.61
C TYR A 154 10.96 1.24 17.87
N GLY A 155 12.18 0.72 18.08
CA GLY A 155 12.39 -0.69 18.41
C GLY A 155 12.29 -1.63 17.22
N ALA A 156 12.53 -1.15 16.00
CA ALA A 156 12.65 -2.03 14.83
C ALA A 156 13.68 -3.14 15.04
N THR A 157 13.39 -4.31 14.49
CA THR A 157 14.23 -5.50 14.59
C THR A 157 14.93 -5.79 13.26
N PHE A 158 16.19 -6.20 13.31
CA PHE A 158 16.93 -6.61 12.11
C PHE A 158 16.76 -8.10 11.85
N VAL A 159 16.46 -8.45 10.60
CA VAL A 159 16.35 -9.83 10.12
C VAL A 159 17.38 -10.01 9.00
N GLY A 160 18.40 -10.84 9.24
CA GLY A 160 19.48 -11.07 8.28
C GLY A 160 19.06 -11.93 7.08
N ASP A 161 18.13 -12.85 7.28
CA ASP A 161 17.56 -13.70 6.24
C ASP A 161 16.13 -13.26 5.91
N VAL A 162 15.97 -12.63 4.74
CA VAL A 162 14.69 -12.07 4.28
C VAL A 162 13.61 -13.15 4.15
N THR A 163 13.98 -14.43 3.95
CA THR A 163 13.03 -15.54 3.86
C THR A 163 12.37 -15.89 5.20
N GLN A 164 12.85 -15.32 6.30
CA GLN A 164 12.24 -15.46 7.62
C GLN A 164 11.19 -14.37 7.91
N VAL A 165 10.99 -13.43 6.98
CA VAL A 165 9.99 -12.37 7.12
C VAL A 165 8.68 -12.84 6.51
N GLU A 166 7.82 -13.39 7.36
CA GLU A 166 6.54 -14.00 6.97
C GLU A 166 5.65 -13.04 6.16
N GLU A 167 5.73 -11.73 6.43
CA GLU A 167 4.93 -10.72 5.74
C GLU A 167 5.32 -10.49 4.28
N LEU A 168 6.44 -11.05 3.83
CA LEU A 168 6.90 -10.99 2.44
C LEU A 168 6.54 -12.23 1.63
N HIS A 169 5.88 -13.22 2.24
CA HIS A 169 5.40 -14.41 1.55
C HIS A 169 4.03 -14.16 0.90
N ASP A 170 3.79 -14.83 -0.23
CA ASP A 170 2.53 -14.79 -0.99
C ASP A 170 1.45 -15.72 -0.42
#